data_AF-A0AAN7HLQ1-F1
#
_entry.id   AF-A0AAN7HLQ1-F1
#
_cell.length_a   1.000
_cell.length_b   1.000
_cell.length_c   1.000
_cell.angle_alpha   90.00
_cell.angle_beta   90.00
_cell.angle_gamma   90.00
#
_symmetry.space_group_name_H-M   'P 1'
#
loop_
_entity.id
_entity.type
_entity.pdbx_description
1 polymer ?
#
loop_
_entity_poly.entity_id
_entity_poly.type
_entity_poly.pdbx_seq_one_letter_code
_entity_poly.pdbx_strand_id
1 'polypeptide(L)'
;MKRFETTAENEPGKGILICSCYNQCSKFERIHAQYPLKFIPTTGHADRLAVVYMLSYGGGVISGDTFSIDMTVNTDAILLLMTQGNTKIFKDRVHQRLWLASLQQQQSSAPTISFSNLLPSLDTITGLFKTPQPPKKVAPSIQIINSVVASQATLLVVPDPVTCFRDSSFQSRQLFKLEDDTSQLVLLDWFTSGRITRGESWSFRHYSSRIDIKIAEKWVIKDAMVLEDEDYMKRLDPRVEDETAYAARLKPYLCFATLVMIAKPGSPLIKSVDRIQRKSEEMRLLPLTLKSEEDRKVLWSVSPLLKGRGVLVRVAGMTTEQVRDFVKYECLEEGLNGIIGDGMFSKVLM
;
A
#
# COMPACT_ATOMS: atom_id res chain seq x y z
N MET A 1 27.55 16.06 23.89
CA MET A 1 26.32 15.27 23.64
C MET A 1 26.77 13.91 23.12
N LYS A 2 26.74 12.84 23.92
CA LYS A 2 27.06 11.49 23.44
C LYS A 2 25.96 11.09 22.46
N ARG A 3 26.29 10.90 21.17
CA ARG A 3 25.39 10.23 20.23
C ARG A 3 25.19 8.83 20.77
N PHE A 4 23.96 8.47 21.13
CA PHE A 4 23.61 7.08 21.37
C PHE A 4 23.92 6.30 20.09
N GLU A 5 24.67 5.21 20.20
CA GLU A 5 24.89 4.31 19.06
C GLU A 5 23.55 3.76 18.62
N THR A 6 23.22 3.92 17.34
CA THR A 6 21.97 3.41 16.80
C THR A 6 22.04 1.88 16.76
N THR A 7 21.09 1.22 17.42
CA THR A 7 20.90 -0.23 17.31
C THR A 7 20.15 -0.63 16.03
N ALA A 8 19.76 0.34 15.18
CA ALA A 8 19.12 0.05 13.91
C ALA A 8 20.15 -0.24 12.83
N GLU A 9 19.91 -1.30 12.06
CA GLU A 9 20.65 -1.59 10.83
C GLU A 9 20.53 -0.41 9.86
N ASN A 10 21.64 -0.02 9.25
CA ASN A 10 21.71 1.11 8.33
C ASN A 10 21.25 0.70 6.92
N GLU A 11 20.06 0.11 6.84
CA GLU A 11 19.46 -0.38 5.60
C GLU A 11 18.50 0.65 5.01
N PRO A 12 18.71 1.09 3.75
CA PRO A 12 17.80 2.03 3.09
C PRO A 12 16.35 1.56 3.11
N GLY A 13 15.42 2.46 3.44
CA GLY A 13 13.98 2.15 3.49
C GLY A 13 13.53 1.34 4.71
N LYS A 14 14.44 1.02 5.66
CA LYS A 14 14.10 0.37 6.92
C LYS A 14 13.38 1.32 7.87
N GLY A 15 12.33 0.83 8.52
CA GLY A 15 11.54 1.56 9.52
C GLY A 15 11.23 0.69 10.73
N ILE A 16 11.30 1.28 11.92
CA ILE A 16 10.92 0.62 13.17
C ILE A 16 10.03 1.58 13.97
N LEU A 17 8.84 1.12 14.35
CA LEU A 17 7.91 1.82 15.23
C LEU A 17 7.60 0.95 16.44
N ILE A 18 7.88 1.44 17.64
CA ILE A 18 7.46 0.80 18.90
C ILE A 18 6.60 1.80 19.65
N CYS A 19 5.35 1.41 19.90
CA CYS A 19 4.36 2.20 20.61
C CYS A 19 4.01 1.54 21.93
N SER A 20 4.10 2.31 23.02
CA SER A 20 3.90 1.85 24.40
C SER A 20 2.95 2.79 25.14
N CYS A 21 2.15 2.24 26.05
CA CYS A 21 1.24 3.02 26.87
C CYS A 21 1.92 3.40 28.19
N TYR A 22 1.96 4.69 28.50
CA TYR A 22 2.45 5.22 29.78
C TYR A 22 1.40 6.15 30.36
N ASN A 23 0.94 5.87 31.59
CA ASN A 23 -0.11 6.65 32.26
C ASN A 23 -1.36 6.83 31.39
N GLN A 24 -1.82 5.75 30.74
CA GLN A 24 -2.96 5.75 29.82
C GLN A 24 -2.75 6.55 28.52
N CYS A 25 -1.54 7.04 28.23
CA CYS A 25 -1.21 7.74 27.00
C CYS A 25 -0.27 6.89 26.13
N SER A 26 -0.65 6.67 24.86
CA SER A 26 0.23 6.01 23.90
C SER A 26 1.36 6.93 23.45
N LYS A 27 2.60 6.44 23.52
CA LYS A 27 3.80 7.17 23.12
C LYS A 27 4.69 6.30 22.25
N PHE A 28 5.50 6.94 21.40
CA PHE A 28 6.55 6.24 20.66
C PHE A 28 7.73 5.98 21.59
N GLU A 29 7.94 4.72 21.96
CA GLU A 29 9.16 4.27 22.63
C GLU A 29 10.34 4.28 21.66
N ARG A 30 10.08 3.91 20.40
CA ARG A 30 11.05 3.97 19.31
C ARG A 30 10.38 4.42 18.02
N ILE A 31 11.00 5.39 17.37
CA ILE A 31 10.67 5.82 16.02
C ILE A 31 11.97 5.92 15.23
N HIS A 32 12.14 5.03 14.27
CA HIS A 32 13.32 4.97 13.43
C HIS A 32 12.91 4.82 11.97
N ALA A 33 13.53 5.60 11.10
CA ALA A 33 13.36 5.48 9.66
C ALA A 33 14.67 5.82 8.98
N GLN A 34 15.06 5.00 8.02
CA GLN A 34 16.23 5.21 7.18
C GLN A 34 15.79 5.67 5.80
N TYR A 35 16.47 6.67 5.25
CA TYR A 35 16.19 7.18 3.90
C TYR A 35 16.10 6.02 2.88
N PRO A 36 15.09 6.02 1.98
CA PRO A 36 14.13 7.09 1.70
C PRO A 36 12.85 7.09 2.55
N LEU A 37 12.73 6.24 3.57
CA LEU A 37 11.57 6.25 4.48
C LEU A 37 11.65 7.41 5.47
N LYS A 38 10.49 7.95 5.84
CA LYS A 38 10.37 8.88 6.97
C LYS A 38 9.08 8.64 7.74
N PHE A 39 9.19 8.73 9.06
CA PHE A 39 8.05 8.83 9.96
C PHE A 39 7.96 10.23 10.55
N ILE A 40 6.77 10.82 10.52
CA ILE A 40 6.48 12.10 11.17
C ILE A 40 5.44 11.83 12.27
N PRO A 41 5.87 11.78 13.54
CA PRO A 41 4.93 11.68 14.65
C PRO A 41 4.18 13.01 14.78
N THR A 42 2.88 12.93 15.04
CA THR A 42 2.04 14.10 15.29
C THR A 42 1.28 13.93 16.59
N THR A 43 1.03 15.02 17.29
CA THR A 43 0.18 15.00 18.47
C THR A 43 -1.23 14.60 18.07
N GLY A 44 -1.68 13.43 18.52
CA GLY A 44 -3.08 13.02 18.41
C GLY A 44 -3.95 13.96 19.24
N HIS A 45 -5.12 14.30 18.72
CA HIS A 45 -6.11 15.10 19.46
C HIS A 45 -6.88 14.30 20.52
N ALA A 46 -6.73 12.97 20.51
CA ALA A 46 -7.22 12.10 21.57
C ALA A 46 -6.08 11.78 22.56
N ASP A 47 -6.36 11.93 23.87
CA ASP A 47 -5.39 11.82 24.97
C ASP A 47 -4.58 10.50 24.99
N ARG A 48 -5.09 9.45 24.32
CA ARG A 48 -4.52 8.10 24.32
C ARG A 48 -3.92 7.65 22.99
N LEU A 49 -3.85 8.49 21.97
CA LEU A 49 -3.53 8.08 20.59
C LEU A 49 -2.12 8.52 20.15
N ALA A 50 -1.29 7.56 19.72
CA ALA A 50 -0.06 7.85 19.01
C ALA A 50 -0.35 7.91 17.50
N VAL A 51 -0.07 9.05 16.85
CA VAL A 51 -0.29 9.23 15.41
C VAL A 51 1.05 9.39 14.69
N VAL A 52 1.22 8.65 13.59
CA VAL A 52 2.40 8.75 12.73
C VAL A 52 1.99 8.81 11.25
N TYR A 53 2.58 9.75 10.53
CA TYR A 53 2.55 9.77 9.08
C TYR A 53 3.78 9.05 8.52
N MET A 54 3.53 8.05 7.69
CA MET A 54 4.53 7.37 6.88
C MET A 54 4.63 8.07 5.52
N LEU A 55 5.86 8.32 5.06
CA LEU A 55 6.10 8.88 3.73
C LEU A 55 7.44 8.40 3.15
N SER A 56 7.53 8.44 1.83
CA SER A 56 8.76 8.28 1.07
C SER A 56 9.30 9.65 0.66
N TYR A 57 10.58 9.92 0.93
CA TYR A 57 11.28 11.07 0.37
C TYR A 57 11.24 11.03 -1.16
N GLY A 58 10.91 12.16 -1.81
CA GLY A 58 10.84 12.25 -3.28
C GLY A 58 9.43 12.19 -3.88
N GLY A 59 8.39 12.20 -3.03
CA GLY A 59 7.00 12.30 -3.49
C GLY A 59 6.41 11.00 -4.03
N GLY A 60 7.09 9.86 -3.83
CA GLY A 60 6.62 8.52 -4.13
C GLY A 60 7.76 7.51 -4.14
N VAL A 61 7.45 6.29 -4.57
CA VAL A 61 8.34 5.13 -4.65
C VAL A 61 8.93 5.03 -6.05
N ILE A 62 10.25 4.97 -6.19
CA ILE A 62 10.91 4.78 -7.48
C ILE A 62 11.25 3.30 -7.72
N SER A 63 11.42 2.95 -8.99
CA SER A 63 11.72 1.57 -9.40
C SER A 63 12.97 1.02 -8.71
N GLY A 64 12.81 -0.08 -7.99
CA GLY A 64 13.88 -0.76 -7.24
C GLY A 64 13.92 -0.43 -5.75
N ASP A 65 13.16 0.58 -5.28
CA ASP A 65 13.05 0.88 -3.85
C ASP A 65 12.46 -0.30 -3.08
N THR A 66 13.00 -0.54 -1.88
CA THR A 66 12.45 -1.49 -0.92
C THR A 66 12.23 -0.77 0.41
N PHE A 67 11.01 -0.84 0.92
CA PHE A 67 10.64 -0.35 2.24
C PHE A 67 10.31 -1.54 3.14
N SER A 68 10.93 -1.60 4.32
CA SER A 68 10.66 -2.63 5.31
C SER A 68 10.32 -1.96 6.63
N ILE A 69 9.08 -2.05 7.05
CA ILE A 69 8.56 -1.41 8.26
C ILE A 69 8.19 -2.50 9.26
N ASP A 70 8.81 -2.45 10.44
CA ASP A 70 8.46 -3.29 11.57
C ASP A 70 7.77 -2.45 12.65
N MET A 71 6.58 -2.89 13.08
CA MET A 71 5.77 -2.18 14.05
C MET A 71 5.45 -3.07 15.26
N THR A 72 5.63 -2.54 16.46
CA THR A 72 5.20 -3.18 17.70
C THR A 72 4.27 -2.24 18.44
N VAL A 73 3.06 -2.70 18.72
CA VAL A 73 2.09 -1.98 19.56
C VAL A 73 1.94 -2.78 20.85
N ASN A 74 2.51 -2.26 21.93
CA ASN A 74 2.50 -2.90 23.24
C ASN A 74 1.14 -2.77 23.93
N THR A 75 0.97 -3.51 25.03
CA THR A 75 -0.28 -3.60 25.78
C THR A 75 -0.87 -2.23 26.08
N ASP A 76 -2.20 -2.12 25.91
CA ASP A 76 -2.99 -0.90 26.08
C ASP A 76 -2.63 0.29 25.18
N ALA A 77 -1.66 0.16 24.27
CA ALA A 77 -1.28 1.23 23.35
C ALA A 77 -2.18 1.26 22.10
N ILE A 78 -2.37 2.46 21.56
CA ILE A 78 -3.17 2.74 20.37
C ILE A 78 -2.28 3.51 19.38
N LEU A 79 -2.02 2.88 18.23
CA LEU A 79 -1.22 3.44 17.15
C LEU A 79 -2.07 3.66 15.89
N LEU A 80 -2.09 4.89 15.39
CA LEU A 80 -2.63 5.25 14.08
C LEU A 80 -1.49 5.59 13.11
N LEU A 81 -1.36 4.77 12.06
CA LEU A 81 -0.49 5.01 10.92
C LEU A 81 -1.32 5.47 9.72
N MET A 82 -0.91 6.60 9.14
CA MET A 82 -1.47 7.16 7.91
C MET A 82 -0.34 7.54 6.95
N THR A 83 -0.68 7.94 5.72
CA THR A 83 0.27 8.54 4.78
C THR A 83 -0.06 10.02 4.57
N GLN A 84 0.86 10.75 3.95
CA GLN A 84 0.68 12.17 3.60
C GLN A 84 0.23 12.32 2.14
N GLY A 85 -0.84 11.63 1.76
CA GLY A 85 -1.33 11.50 0.40
C GLY A 85 -0.94 10.19 -0.27
N ASN A 86 -1.47 9.98 -1.48
CA ASN A 86 -1.33 8.73 -2.23
C ASN A 86 0.12 8.28 -2.36
N THR A 87 0.34 6.98 -2.16
CA THR A 87 1.64 6.37 -2.43
C THR A 87 1.81 6.21 -3.94
N LYS A 88 2.56 7.13 -4.55
CA LYS A 88 2.79 7.16 -6.00
C LYS A 88 3.90 6.19 -6.37
N ILE A 89 3.62 5.22 -7.23
CA ILE A 89 4.65 4.31 -7.74
C ILE A 89 5.08 4.79 -9.12
N PHE A 90 6.33 5.21 -9.23
CA PHE A 90 6.88 5.72 -10.47
C PHE A 90 7.21 4.60 -11.45
N LYS A 91 7.15 4.96 -12.74
CA LYS A 91 7.56 4.09 -13.85
C LYS A 91 9.00 3.63 -13.72
N ASP A 92 9.28 2.44 -14.20
CA ASP A 92 10.66 2.03 -14.43
C ASP A 92 11.28 2.77 -15.62
N ARG A 93 12.61 2.64 -15.74
CA ARG A 93 13.39 3.22 -16.83
C ARG A 93 13.90 2.16 -17.79
N VAL A 94 13.20 1.05 -17.94
CA VAL A 94 13.67 -0.07 -18.79
C VAL A 94 13.76 0.37 -20.25
N HIS A 95 12.72 0.97 -20.82
CA HIS A 95 12.76 1.45 -22.21
C HIS A 95 13.84 2.51 -22.44
N GLN A 96 14.02 3.45 -21.50
CA GLN A 96 15.09 4.44 -21.58
C GLN A 96 16.48 3.79 -21.54
N ARG A 97 16.70 2.80 -20.67
CA ARG A 97 17.96 2.05 -20.59
C ARG A 97 18.25 1.28 -21.88
N LEU A 98 17.24 0.62 -22.44
CA LEU A 98 17.37 -0.11 -23.71
C LEU A 98 17.66 0.85 -24.88
N TRP A 99 16.98 1.99 -24.93
CA TRP A 99 17.20 3.01 -25.95
C TRP A 99 18.62 3.60 -25.86
N LEU A 100 19.09 3.97 -24.67
CA LEU A 100 20.46 4.45 -24.46
C LEU A 100 21.50 3.39 -24.86
N ALA A 101 21.27 2.12 -24.51
CA ALA A 101 22.15 1.02 -24.93
C ALA A 101 22.17 0.86 -26.46
N SER A 102 21.03 1.04 -27.14
CA SER A 102 20.96 1.00 -28.61
C SER A 102 21.72 2.16 -29.27
N LEU A 103 21.69 3.36 -28.68
CA LEU A 103 22.44 4.52 -29.18
C LEU A 103 23.97 4.35 -29.03
N GLN A 104 24.43 3.78 -27.91
CA GLN A 104 25.84 3.47 -27.71
C GLN A 104 26.35 2.44 -28.74
N GLN A 105 25.52 1.44 -29.08
CA GLN A 105 25.84 0.49 -30.14
C GLN A 105 25.93 1.19 -31.51
N GLN A 106 25.04 2.14 -31.82
CA GLN A 106 25.09 2.90 -33.08
C GLN A 106 26.30 3.84 -33.20
N GLN A 107 26.78 4.42 -32.09
CA GLN A 107 27.99 5.25 -32.08
C GLN A 107 29.28 4.43 -32.28
N SER A 108 29.26 3.14 -31.99
CA SER A 108 30.38 2.21 -32.21
C SER A 108 30.63 1.89 -33.70
N SER A 109 29.73 2.34 -34.59
CA SER A 109 29.76 2.15 -36.05
C SER A 109 30.05 3.44 -36.85
N ALA A 110 30.40 4.56 -36.19
CA ALA A 110 30.90 5.77 -36.83
C ALA A 110 32.45 5.76 -36.88
N PRO A 111 33.11 6.36 -37.90
CA PRO A 111 34.58 6.36 -37.99
C PRO A 111 35.16 7.11 -36.79
N THR A 112 36.04 6.44 -36.05
CA THR A 112 36.70 6.96 -34.86
C THR A 112 37.71 8.05 -35.27
N ILE A 113 37.53 9.29 -34.80
CA ILE A 113 38.69 10.19 -34.63
C ILE A 113 39.45 9.66 -33.43
N SER A 114 40.59 9.06 -33.72
CA SER A 114 41.46 8.38 -32.76
C SER A 114 42.14 9.36 -31.79
N PHE A 115 41.80 9.29 -30.50
CA PHE A 115 42.70 9.73 -29.43
C PHE A 115 43.44 8.50 -28.89
N SER A 116 44.45 8.02 -29.63
CA SER A 116 45.06 6.69 -29.48
C SER A 116 46.12 6.50 -28.39
N ASN A 117 46.19 7.29 -27.32
CA ASN A 117 47.35 7.17 -26.41
C ASN A 117 47.09 6.81 -24.93
N LEU A 118 45.90 6.35 -24.51
CA LEU A 118 45.69 6.05 -23.08
C LEU A 118 44.94 4.77 -22.66
N LEU A 119 44.64 3.78 -23.51
CA LEU A 119 44.10 2.48 -23.05
C LEU A 119 44.60 1.26 -23.86
N PRO A 120 44.76 0.07 -23.23
CA PRO A 120 45.24 -1.15 -23.90
C PRO A 120 44.21 -1.76 -24.86
N SER A 121 44.73 -2.57 -25.79
CA SER A 121 44.17 -3.07 -27.05
C SER A 121 42.78 -3.72 -27.04
N LEU A 122 42.05 -3.47 -28.13
CA LEU A 122 40.63 -3.75 -28.38
C LEU A 122 40.31 -5.17 -28.93
N ASP A 123 41.23 -6.13 -28.85
CA ASP A 123 41.10 -7.40 -29.59
C ASP A 123 40.40 -8.54 -28.83
N THR A 124 39.69 -8.27 -27.73
CA THR A 124 38.93 -9.28 -26.96
C THR A 124 37.40 -9.19 -27.13
N ILE A 125 36.89 -8.31 -28.01
CA ILE A 125 35.46 -7.94 -28.06
C ILE A 125 34.80 -8.30 -29.41
N THR A 126 34.95 -9.53 -29.91
CA THR A 126 34.26 -10.00 -31.13
C THR A 126 33.10 -10.97 -30.86
N GLY A 127 32.71 -11.18 -29.60
CA GLY A 127 31.68 -12.17 -29.23
C GLY A 127 30.35 -11.68 -28.62
N LEU A 128 30.05 -10.37 -28.52
CA LEU A 128 28.97 -9.92 -27.61
C LEU A 128 28.01 -8.81 -28.10
N PHE A 129 27.80 -8.61 -29.40
CA PHE A 129 26.80 -7.65 -29.88
C PHE A 129 25.41 -8.30 -30.06
N LYS A 130 24.74 -8.62 -28.94
CA LYS A 130 23.29 -8.87 -28.97
C LYS A 130 22.56 -7.52 -28.91
N THR A 131 21.54 -7.34 -29.76
CA THR A 131 20.57 -6.24 -29.60
C THR A 131 20.00 -6.28 -28.18
N PRO A 132 19.91 -5.16 -27.45
CA PRO A 132 19.32 -5.13 -26.12
C PRO A 132 17.86 -5.56 -26.22
N GLN A 133 17.56 -6.80 -25.87
CA GLN A 133 16.17 -7.25 -25.78
C GLN A 133 15.57 -6.77 -24.46
N PRO A 134 14.28 -6.39 -24.45
CA PRO A 134 13.62 -6.04 -23.21
C PRO A 134 13.67 -7.21 -22.23
N PRO A 135 13.91 -6.93 -20.92
CA PRO A 135 13.90 -7.99 -19.92
C PRO A 135 12.51 -8.64 -19.87
N LYS A 136 12.49 -9.96 -19.67
CA LYS A 136 11.23 -10.72 -19.58
C LYS A 136 10.34 -10.27 -18.42
N LYS A 137 10.93 -9.79 -17.32
CA LYS A 137 10.24 -9.20 -16.16
C LYS A 137 11.07 -8.07 -15.57
N VAL A 138 10.39 -7.10 -14.98
CA VAL A 138 11.01 -5.99 -14.24
C VAL A 138 10.86 -6.25 -12.74
N ALA A 139 11.93 -6.05 -11.97
CA ALA A 139 11.87 -6.14 -10.52
C ALA A 139 10.92 -5.05 -9.97
N PRO A 140 9.93 -5.42 -9.14
CA PRO A 140 9.02 -4.44 -8.56
C PRO A 140 9.72 -3.64 -7.46
N SER A 141 9.21 -2.44 -7.19
CA SER A 141 9.45 -1.81 -5.90
C SER A 141 8.64 -2.53 -4.83
N ILE A 142 9.21 -2.66 -3.63
CA ILE A 142 8.68 -3.54 -2.58
C ILE A 142 8.34 -2.72 -1.34
N GLN A 143 7.18 -2.96 -0.76
CA GLN A 143 6.82 -2.51 0.58
C GLN A 143 6.48 -3.72 1.46
N ILE A 144 7.13 -3.82 2.60
CA ILE A 144 6.91 -4.85 3.61
C ILE A 144 6.50 -4.16 4.90
N ILE A 145 5.36 -4.56 5.46
CA ILE A 145 4.90 -4.14 6.79
C ILE A 145 4.75 -5.40 7.63
N ASN A 146 5.51 -5.51 8.71
CA ASN A 146 5.31 -6.52 9.73
C ASN A 146 4.86 -5.84 11.01
N SER A 147 3.82 -6.37 11.66
CA SER A 147 3.38 -5.85 12.95
C SER A 147 3.14 -6.94 13.98
N VAL A 148 3.42 -6.58 15.23
CA VAL A 148 3.00 -7.31 16.43
C VAL A 148 2.09 -6.39 17.25
N VAL A 149 0.88 -6.87 17.56
CA VAL A 149 -0.14 -6.14 18.32
C VAL A 149 -0.41 -6.94 19.58
N ALA A 150 0.01 -6.40 20.73
CA ALA A 150 -0.11 -7.07 22.02
C ALA A 150 -1.57 -7.16 22.51
N SER A 151 -1.80 -7.85 23.63
CA SER A 151 -3.09 -7.87 24.33
C SER A 151 -3.56 -6.45 24.62
N GLN A 152 -4.87 -6.19 24.47
CA GLN A 152 -5.50 -4.87 24.65
C GLN A 152 -5.01 -3.75 23.72
N ALA A 153 -4.02 -4.00 22.88
CA ALA A 153 -3.47 -3.01 21.98
C ALA A 153 -4.36 -2.81 20.75
N THR A 154 -4.28 -1.62 20.15
CA THR A 154 -5.04 -1.26 18.95
C THR A 154 -4.11 -0.70 17.88
N LEU A 155 -4.10 -1.34 16.72
CA LEU A 155 -3.37 -0.87 15.54
C LEU A 155 -4.34 -0.42 14.46
N LEU A 156 -4.20 0.82 13.99
CA LEU A 156 -4.99 1.41 12.92
C LEU A 156 -4.03 1.77 11.78
N VAL A 157 -4.11 1.05 10.65
CA VAL A 157 -3.34 1.32 9.43
C VAL A 157 -4.32 1.82 8.37
N VAL A 158 -4.38 3.13 8.21
CA VAL A 158 -5.34 3.82 7.33
C VAL A 158 -4.57 4.76 6.39
N PRO A 159 -3.75 4.22 5.46
CA PRO A 159 -3.03 5.03 4.49
C PRO A 159 -3.99 5.55 3.41
N ASP A 160 -3.51 6.51 2.62
CA ASP A 160 -4.07 6.90 1.33
C ASP A 160 -3.78 5.82 0.27
N PRO A 161 -4.49 5.82 -0.87
CA PRO A 161 -4.39 4.70 -1.80
C PRO A 161 -3.05 4.69 -2.52
N VAL A 162 -2.66 3.49 -2.96
CA VAL A 162 -1.54 3.32 -3.89
C VAL A 162 -1.98 3.75 -5.29
N THR A 163 -1.18 4.61 -5.93
CA THR A 163 -1.38 5.04 -7.32
C THR A 163 -0.20 4.60 -8.17
N CYS A 164 -0.39 3.50 -8.91
CA CYS A 164 0.62 2.99 -9.83
C CYS A 164 0.62 3.80 -11.13
N PHE A 165 1.77 4.32 -11.53
CA PHE A 165 1.89 5.04 -12.80
C PHE A 165 2.04 4.04 -13.95
N ARG A 166 1.89 4.52 -15.20
CA ARG A 166 2.25 3.75 -16.39
C ARG A 166 3.62 3.08 -16.21
N ASP A 167 3.78 1.84 -16.68
CA ASP A 167 5.04 1.08 -16.63
C ASP A 167 5.62 0.83 -15.22
N SER A 168 4.87 1.09 -14.15
CA SER A 168 5.34 0.79 -12.79
C SER A 168 5.13 -0.68 -12.41
N SER A 169 5.94 -1.19 -11.50
CA SER A 169 5.80 -2.53 -10.91
C SER A 169 5.91 -2.41 -9.40
N PHE A 170 4.90 -2.87 -8.66
CA PHE A 170 4.83 -2.74 -7.21
C PHE A 170 4.37 -4.01 -6.51
N GLN A 171 4.95 -4.28 -5.34
CA GLN A 171 4.56 -5.38 -4.47
C GLN A 171 4.45 -4.91 -3.01
N SER A 172 3.26 -5.03 -2.43
CA SER A 172 3.00 -4.86 -1.00
C SER A 172 2.86 -6.22 -0.32
N ARG A 173 3.50 -6.38 0.83
CA ARG A 173 3.36 -7.55 1.71
C ARG A 173 3.15 -7.07 3.14
N GLN A 174 2.03 -7.45 3.73
CA GLN A 174 1.66 -7.00 5.06
C GLN A 174 1.34 -8.19 5.96
N LEU A 175 2.05 -8.33 7.08
CA LEU A 175 1.86 -9.37 8.09
C LEU A 175 1.46 -8.73 9.42
N PHE A 176 0.27 -9.03 9.90
CA PHE A 176 -0.24 -8.57 11.18
C PHE A 176 -0.38 -9.75 12.14
N LYS A 177 0.35 -9.72 13.26
CA LYS A 177 0.25 -10.71 14.34
C LYS A 177 -0.43 -10.06 15.54
N LEU A 178 -1.64 -10.51 15.83
CA LEU A 178 -2.39 -10.14 17.02
C LEU A 178 -2.14 -11.20 18.09
N GLU A 179 -1.84 -10.77 19.30
CA GLU A 179 -1.53 -11.65 20.42
C GLU A 179 -2.72 -12.54 20.79
N ASP A 180 -3.90 -11.93 20.95
CA ASP A 180 -5.11 -12.64 21.39
C ASP A 180 -6.41 -11.98 20.92
N ASP A 181 -7.54 -12.38 21.53
CA ASP A 181 -8.88 -11.88 21.20
C ASP A 181 -9.17 -10.45 21.71
N THR A 182 -8.25 -9.87 22.48
CA THR A 182 -8.32 -8.50 22.98
C THR A 182 -7.56 -7.50 22.12
N SER A 183 -6.66 -7.97 21.26
CA SER A 183 -5.98 -7.15 20.25
C SER A 183 -6.95 -6.68 19.16
N GLN A 184 -6.77 -5.43 18.73
CA GLN A 184 -7.61 -4.81 17.70
C GLN A 184 -6.80 -4.36 16.49
N LEU A 185 -7.41 -4.48 15.31
CA LEU A 185 -6.82 -4.06 14.04
C LEU A 185 -7.87 -3.38 13.16
N VAL A 186 -7.52 -2.23 12.60
CA VAL A 186 -8.14 -1.68 11.39
C VAL A 186 -7.05 -1.61 10.34
N LEU A 187 -7.25 -2.26 9.20
CA LEU A 187 -6.35 -2.25 8.07
C LEU A 187 -7.12 -1.85 6.81
N LEU A 188 -6.74 -0.73 6.20
CA LEU A 188 -7.18 -0.35 4.88
C LEU A 188 -6.04 -0.55 3.88
N ASP A 189 -6.28 -1.38 2.87
CA ASP A 189 -5.40 -1.56 1.73
C ASP A 189 -6.17 -1.30 0.44
N TRP A 190 -5.74 -0.29 -0.31
CA TRP A 190 -6.49 0.20 -1.45
C TRP A 190 -5.59 0.82 -2.51
N PHE A 191 -6.04 0.71 -3.76
CA PHE A 191 -5.29 1.17 -4.92
C PHE A 191 -6.21 1.75 -5.98
N THR A 192 -5.61 2.53 -6.86
CA THR A 192 -6.27 3.25 -7.96
C THR A 192 -5.80 2.73 -9.31
N SER A 193 -6.61 2.94 -10.34
CA SER A 193 -6.33 2.55 -11.73
C SER A 193 -5.09 3.23 -12.32
N GLY A 194 -4.67 4.36 -11.75
CA GLY A 194 -3.50 5.11 -12.18
C GLY A 194 -3.73 6.61 -12.08
N ARG A 195 -3.04 7.38 -12.93
CA ARG A 195 -3.21 8.84 -13.02
C ARG A 195 -4.24 9.18 -14.09
N ILE A 196 -5.52 9.02 -13.75
CA ILE A 196 -6.65 9.27 -14.66
C ILE A 196 -6.59 10.67 -15.26
N THR A 197 -6.24 11.69 -14.46
CA THR A 197 -6.11 13.09 -14.92
C THR A 197 -4.99 13.31 -15.95
N ARG A 198 -4.10 12.32 -16.13
CA ARG A 198 -3.04 12.30 -17.15
C ARG A 198 -3.29 11.25 -18.24
N GLY A 199 -4.48 10.65 -18.29
CA GLY A 199 -4.83 9.60 -19.24
C GLY A 199 -4.15 8.25 -18.97
N GLU A 200 -3.64 8.01 -17.77
CA GLU A 200 -3.04 6.73 -17.39
C GLU A 200 -4.04 5.92 -16.57
N SER A 201 -4.65 4.90 -17.18
CA SER A 201 -5.63 4.01 -16.55
C SER A 201 -5.26 2.56 -16.85
N TRP A 202 -5.03 1.77 -15.81
CA TRP A 202 -4.65 0.36 -15.92
C TRP A 202 -3.42 0.12 -16.81
N SER A 203 -2.47 1.05 -16.79
CA SER A 203 -1.26 1.01 -17.63
C SER A 203 0.03 0.63 -16.88
N PHE A 204 -0.06 0.16 -15.64
CA PHE A 204 1.10 -0.37 -14.89
C PHE A 204 1.40 -1.82 -15.32
N ARG A 205 2.62 -2.31 -15.04
CA ARG A 205 3.08 -3.65 -15.43
C ARG A 205 2.62 -4.71 -14.45
N HIS A 206 2.78 -4.40 -13.17
CA HIS A 206 2.55 -5.35 -12.10
C HIS A 206 2.10 -4.62 -10.83
N TYR A 207 1.04 -5.14 -10.21
CA TYR A 207 0.66 -4.78 -8.86
C TYR A 207 0.32 -6.06 -8.11
N SER A 208 0.95 -6.26 -6.95
CA SER A 208 0.61 -7.33 -6.02
C SER A 208 0.41 -6.75 -4.64
N SER A 209 -0.70 -7.08 -3.99
CA SER A 209 -0.85 -6.91 -2.55
C SER A 209 -1.12 -8.24 -1.87
N ARG A 210 -0.44 -8.49 -0.74
CA ARG A 210 -0.65 -9.66 0.10
C ARG A 210 -0.86 -9.23 1.54
N ILE A 211 -1.95 -9.70 2.13
CA ILE A 211 -2.32 -9.42 3.52
C ILE A 211 -2.42 -10.73 4.27
N ASP A 212 -1.62 -10.86 5.30
CA ASP A 212 -1.50 -12.03 6.15
C ASP A 212 -1.83 -11.62 7.58
N ILE A 213 -2.84 -12.25 8.20
CA ILE A 213 -3.25 -11.94 9.57
C ILE A 213 -3.27 -13.20 10.42
N LYS A 214 -2.58 -13.14 11.56
CA LYS A 214 -2.58 -14.16 12.60
C LYS A 214 -3.18 -13.63 13.89
N ILE A 215 -3.87 -14.49 14.62
CA ILE A 215 -4.33 -14.25 15.99
C ILE A 215 -3.95 -15.45 16.84
N ALA A 216 -3.26 -15.24 17.97
CA ALA A 216 -2.75 -16.31 18.83
C ALA A 216 -2.00 -17.40 18.01
N GLU A 217 -1.09 -16.94 17.14
CA GLU A 217 -0.31 -17.73 16.17
C GLU A 217 -1.10 -18.54 15.12
N LYS A 218 -2.42 -18.45 15.09
CA LYS A 218 -3.27 -19.10 14.09
C LYS A 218 -3.57 -18.17 12.92
N TRP A 219 -3.47 -18.69 11.70
CA TRP A 219 -3.83 -17.96 10.49
C TRP A 219 -5.35 -17.70 10.46
N VAL A 220 -5.73 -16.43 10.34
CA VAL A 220 -7.13 -16.00 10.22
C VAL A 220 -7.42 -15.48 8.82
N ILE A 221 -6.51 -14.70 8.24
CA ILE A 221 -6.63 -14.17 6.87
C ILE A 221 -5.34 -14.45 6.10
N LYS A 222 -5.50 -14.89 4.86
CA LYS A 222 -4.50 -14.85 3.80
C LYS A 222 -5.15 -14.32 2.54
N ASP A 223 -4.83 -13.10 2.18
CA ASP A 223 -5.35 -12.42 1.00
C ASP A 223 -4.23 -12.18 -0.02
N ALA A 224 -4.54 -12.35 -1.30
CA ALA A 224 -3.63 -12.05 -2.39
C ALA A 224 -4.41 -11.42 -3.56
N MET A 225 -4.05 -10.18 -3.90
CA MET A 225 -4.51 -9.48 -5.09
C MET A 225 -3.33 -9.32 -6.04
N VAL A 226 -3.44 -9.85 -7.26
CA VAL A 226 -2.39 -9.77 -8.28
C VAL A 226 -2.99 -9.27 -9.59
N LEU A 227 -2.41 -8.20 -10.10
CA LEU A 227 -2.67 -7.64 -11.42
C LEU A 227 -1.36 -7.71 -12.20
N GLU A 228 -1.32 -8.60 -13.18
CA GLU A 228 -0.17 -8.82 -14.05
C GLU A 228 -0.68 -9.08 -15.46
N ASP A 229 0.02 -8.52 -16.43
CA ASP A 229 -0.19 -8.81 -17.85
C ASP A 229 1.10 -9.43 -18.38
N GLU A 230 1.09 -10.75 -18.61
CA GLU A 230 2.27 -11.51 -19.03
C GLU A 230 2.79 -11.09 -20.42
N ASP A 231 1.93 -10.52 -21.25
CA ASP A 231 2.25 -10.07 -22.59
C ASP A 231 2.59 -8.57 -22.64
N TYR A 232 2.55 -7.88 -21.49
CA TYR A 232 2.87 -6.46 -21.38
C TYR A 232 4.19 -6.10 -22.08
N MET A 233 5.27 -6.84 -21.76
CA MET A 233 6.61 -6.56 -22.29
C MET A 233 6.80 -7.02 -23.75
N LYS A 234 5.88 -7.83 -24.30
CA LYS A 234 5.94 -8.33 -25.68
C LYS A 234 5.34 -7.34 -26.68
N ARG A 235 4.50 -6.42 -26.20
CA ARG A 235 3.89 -5.37 -27.02
C ARG A 235 4.95 -4.32 -27.38
N LEU A 236 5.58 -4.53 -28.54
CA LEU A 236 6.67 -3.69 -29.07
C LEU A 236 6.19 -2.41 -29.75
N ASP A 237 4.88 -2.24 -29.97
CA ASP A 237 4.33 -1.06 -30.65
C ASP A 237 3.82 -0.02 -29.62
N PRO A 238 4.51 1.14 -29.48
CA PRO A 238 4.06 2.22 -28.60
C PRO A 238 2.79 2.94 -29.09
N ARG A 239 2.18 2.53 -30.21
CA ARG A 239 1.00 3.17 -30.83
C ARG A 239 -0.31 2.40 -30.62
N VAL A 240 -0.30 1.22 -29.99
CA VAL A 240 -1.50 0.41 -29.74
C VAL A 240 -2.00 0.63 -28.31
N GLU A 241 -3.32 0.72 -28.15
CA GLU A 241 -4.02 1.14 -26.93
C GLU A 241 -3.39 0.65 -25.60
N ASP A 242 -3.14 1.65 -24.75
CA ASP A 242 -2.29 1.68 -23.55
C ASP A 242 -2.79 0.85 -22.34
N GLU A 243 -3.79 0.00 -22.53
CA GLU A 243 -4.43 -0.77 -21.47
C GLU A 243 -3.90 -2.20 -21.38
N THR A 244 -3.82 -2.69 -20.15
CA THR A 244 -3.47 -4.07 -19.83
C THR A 244 -4.63 -5.03 -20.02
N ALA A 245 -4.32 -6.31 -20.24
CA ALA A 245 -5.33 -7.37 -20.39
C ALA A 245 -6.27 -7.49 -19.17
N TYR A 246 -5.80 -7.16 -17.96
CA TYR A 246 -6.62 -7.19 -16.76
C TYR A 246 -7.59 -6.00 -16.65
N ALA A 247 -7.39 -4.91 -17.41
CA ALA A 247 -8.23 -3.71 -17.34
C ALA A 247 -9.72 -4.03 -17.63
N ALA A 248 -9.99 -4.89 -18.62
CA ALA A 248 -11.34 -5.29 -19.00
C ALA A 248 -12.13 -5.96 -17.86
N ARG A 249 -11.44 -6.61 -16.91
CA ARG A 249 -12.06 -7.26 -15.74
C ARG A 249 -12.35 -6.31 -14.59
N LEU A 250 -11.70 -5.14 -14.58
CA LEU A 250 -11.80 -4.16 -13.50
C LEU A 250 -12.76 -3.02 -13.85
N LYS A 251 -12.93 -2.73 -15.15
CA LYS A 251 -13.92 -1.75 -15.62
C LYS A 251 -15.33 -2.15 -15.17
N PRO A 252 -16.18 -1.17 -14.80
CA PRO A 252 -15.97 0.28 -14.88
C PRO A 252 -15.27 0.89 -13.64
N TYR A 253 -14.89 0.10 -12.65
CA TYR A 253 -14.32 0.60 -11.40
C TYR A 253 -12.91 1.11 -11.61
N LEU A 254 -12.54 2.17 -10.88
CA LEU A 254 -11.23 2.83 -10.94
C LEU A 254 -10.48 2.80 -9.60
N CYS A 255 -11.15 2.45 -8.51
CA CYS A 255 -10.55 2.32 -7.19
C CYS A 255 -11.07 1.06 -6.51
N PHE A 256 -10.17 0.32 -5.86
CA PHE A 256 -10.48 -0.90 -5.13
C PHE A 256 -9.89 -0.82 -3.73
N ALA A 257 -10.64 -1.28 -2.73
CA ALA A 257 -10.21 -1.35 -1.35
C ALA A 257 -10.54 -2.69 -0.71
N THR A 258 -9.63 -3.16 0.13
CA THR A 258 -9.82 -4.23 1.10
C THR A 258 -9.67 -3.61 2.48
N LEU A 259 -10.75 -3.61 3.25
CA LEU A 259 -10.78 -3.17 4.64
C LEU A 259 -10.93 -4.40 5.53
N VAL A 260 -10.04 -4.54 6.51
CA VAL A 260 -10.16 -5.53 7.57
C VAL A 260 -10.36 -4.82 8.89
N MET A 261 -11.40 -5.19 9.62
CA MET A 261 -11.63 -4.74 10.98
C MET A 261 -11.68 -5.96 11.90
N ILE A 262 -10.91 -5.92 12.98
CA ILE A 262 -10.91 -6.90 14.06
C ILE A 262 -11.07 -6.13 15.36
N ALA A 263 -12.23 -6.26 15.97
CA ALA A 263 -12.58 -5.57 17.21
C ALA A 263 -12.44 -6.49 18.42
N LYS A 264 -12.21 -5.86 19.58
CA LYS A 264 -12.35 -6.50 20.88
C LYS A 264 -13.81 -6.39 21.33
N PRO A 265 -14.39 -7.43 21.97
CA PRO A 265 -15.72 -7.33 22.57
C PRO A 265 -15.86 -6.12 23.52
N GLY A 266 -16.91 -5.32 23.31
CA GLY A 266 -17.20 -4.12 24.10
C GLY A 266 -16.37 -2.87 23.76
N SER A 267 -15.47 -2.93 22.78
CA SER A 267 -14.76 -1.74 22.32
C SER A 267 -15.65 -0.88 21.40
N PRO A 268 -15.33 0.42 21.20
CA PRO A 268 -16.04 1.25 20.22
C PRO A 268 -16.04 0.64 18.80
N LEU A 269 -14.94 -0.02 18.40
CA LEU A 269 -14.79 -0.58 17.04
C LEU A 269 -15.84 -1.64 16.70
N ILE A 270 -16.40 -2.34 17.70
CA ILE A 270 -17.44 -3.35 17.44
C ILE A 270 -18.67 -2.72 16.77
N LYS A 271 -18.96 -1.44 17.05
CA LYS A 271 -20.09 -0.74 16.43
C LYS A 271 -19.95 -0.65 14.91
N SER A 272 -18.75 -0.33 14.42
CA SER A 272 -18.41 -0.35 12.99
C SER A 272 -18.54 -1.75 12.36
N VAL A 273 -18.08 -2.77 13.08
CA VAL A 273 -18.18 -4.17 12.67
C VAL A 273 -19.64 -4.63 12.56
N ASP A 274 -20.47 -4.29 13.54
CA ASP A 274 -21.90 -4.63 13.56
C ASP A 274 -22.67 -3.83 12.52
N ARG A 275 -22.33 -2.56 12.32
CA ARG A 275 -22.98 -1.68 11.35
C ARG A 275 -22.89 -2.21 9.94
N ILE A 276 -21.69 -2.56 9.48
CA ILE A 276 -21.49 -3.04 8.11
C ILE A 276 -22.12 -4.42 7.88
N GLN A 277 -22.13 -5.28 8.92
CA GLN A 277 -22.82 -6.57 8.87
C GLN A 277 -24.34 -6.38 8.74
N ARG A 278 -24.93 -5.54 9.59
CA ARG A 278 -26.36 -5.22 9.55
C ARG A 278 -26.77 -4.64 8.20
N LYS A 279 -26.00 -3.67 7.68
CA LYS A 279 -26.21 -3.10 6.34
C LYS A 279 -26.20 -4.18 5.26
N SER A 280 -25.31 -5.16 5.36
CA SER A 280 -25.26 -6.28 4.40
C SER A 280 -26.45 -7.23 4.54
N GLU A 281 -26.92 -7.49 5.75
CA GLU A 281 -28.11 -8.33 5.99
C GLU A 281 -29.38 -7.66 5.47
N GLU A 282 -29.54 -6.37 5.73
CA GLU A 282 -30.65 -5.54 5.22
C GLU A 282 -30.71 -5.57 3.69
N MET A 283 -29.56 -5.38 3.01
CA MET A 283 -29.49 -5.46 1.55
C MET A 283 -29.77 -6.86 1.00
N ARG A 284 -29.38 -7.91 1.72
CA ARG A 284 -29.66 -9.30 1.31
C ARG A 284 -31.16 -9.62 1.38
N LEU A 285 -31.86 -9.08 2.37
CA LEU A 285 -33.29 -9.28 2.56
C LEU A 285 -34.14 -8.43 1.62
N LEU A 286 -33.63 -7.27 1.21
CA LEU A 286 -34.34 -6.31 0.35
C LEU A 286 -33.49 -5.90 -0.86
N PRO A 287 -33.19 -6.79 -1.82
CA PRO A 287 -32.31 -6.47 -2.95
C PRO A 287 -32.84 -5.34 -3.86
N LEU A 288 -34.14 -5.06 -3.81
CA LEU A 288 -34.79 -3.98 -4.57
C LEU A 288 -34.72 -2.60 -3.86
N THR A 289 -34.12 -2.48 -2.67
CA THR A 289 -33.97 -1.19 -1.97
C THR A 289 -32.74 -0.40 -2.36
N LEU A 290 -31.97 -0.80 -3.38
CA LEU A 290 -31.05 0.09 -4.10
C LEU A 290 -31.90 1.13 -4.88
N LYS A 291 -32.46 2.09 -4.15
CA LYS A 291 -33.45 3.06 -4.64
C LYS A 291 -32.80 4.22 -5.38
N SER A 292 -31.49 4.44 -5.19
CA SER A 292 -30.75 5.52 -5.85
C SER A 292 -29.69 4.99 -6.82
N GLU A 293 -29.44 5.73 -7.89
CA GLU A 293 -28.27 5.53 -8.76
C GLU A 293 -26.97 5.67 -7.97
N GLU A 294 -26.97 6.42 -6.85
CA GLU A 294 -25.84 6.59 -5.94
C GLU A 294 -25.42 5.29 -5.26
N ASP A 295 -26.38 4.50 -4.78
CA ASP A 295 -26.13 3.22 -4.09
C ASP A 295 -25.51 2.17 -5.04
N ARG A 296 -25.66 2.35 -6.36
CA ARG A 296 -25.09 1.48 -7.39
C ARG A 296 -23.66 1.86 -7.78
N LYS A 297 -23.17 3.05 -7.37
CA LYS A 297 -21.85 3.56 -7.78
C LYS A 297 -20.69 2.85 -7.07
N VAL A 298 -20.96 2.23 -5.92
CA VAL A 298 -19.98 1.45 -5.15
C VAL A 298 -20.42 0.00 -5.07
N LEU A 299 -19.63 -0.90 -5.65
CA LEU A 299 -19.77 -2.32 -5.46
C LEU A 299 -19.02 -2.73 -4.21
N TRP A 300 -19.69 -3.43 -3.30
CA TRP A 300 -19.04 -3.88 -2.07
C TRP A 300 -19.58 -5.22 -1.60
N SER A 301 -18.81 -5.88 -0.74
CA SER A 301 -19.20 -7.11 -0.05
C SER A 301 -18.55 -7.15 1.32
N VAL A 302 -19.17 -7.86 2.26
CA VAL A 302 -18.61 -8.10 3.60
C VAL A 302 -18.62 -9.59 3.89
N SER A 303 -17.55 -10.07 4.53
CA SER A 303 -17.42 -11.42 5.06
C SER A 303 -17.17 -11.35 6.56
N PRO A 304 -18.09 -11.83 7.40
CA PRO A 304 -17.88 -11.89 8.84
C PRO A 304 -16.81 -12.92 9.19
N LEU A 305 -16.04 -12.62 10.23
CA LEU A 305 -14.92 -13.40 10.73
C LEU A 305 -15.01 -13.49 12.25
N LEU A 306 -14.28 -14.45 12.84
CA LEU A 306 -14.05 -14.51 14.29
C LEU A 306 -15.33 -14.46 15.14
N LYS A 307 -16.38 -15.17 14.68
CA LYS A 307 -17.70 -15.20 15.35
C LYS A 307 -18.32 -13.80 15.54
N GLY A 308 -18.14 -12.92 14.56
CA GLY A 308 -18.80 -11.60 14.50
C GLY A 308 -17.96 -10.44 15.03
N ARG A 309 -16.81 -10.67 15.68
CA ARG A 309 -15.94 -9.58 16.14
C ARG A 309 -15.02 -9.01 15.05
N GLY A 310 -14.99 -9.62 13.87
CA GLY A 310 -14.21 -9.11 12.75
C GLY A 310 -14.93 -9.23 11.42
N VAL A 311 -14.51 -8.43 10.46
CA VAL A 311 -15.04 -8.41 9.09
C VAL A 311 -13.92 -8.14 8.09
N LEU A 312 -14.05 -8.74 6.91
CA LEU A 312 -13.33 -8.36 5.70
C LEU A 312 -14.35 -7.72 4.75
N VAL A 313 -14.09 -6.48 4.35
CA VAL A 313 -14.92 -5.72 3.41
C VAL A 313 -14.12 -5.49 2.14
N ARG A 314 -14.70 -5.84 0.98
CA ARG A 314 -14.14 -5.50 -0.33
C ARG A 314 -15.01 -4.43 -0.96
N VAL A 315 -14.38 -3.42 -1.55
CA VAL A 315 -15.05 -2.26 -2.14
C VAL A 315 -14.42 -1.97 -3.50
N ALA A 316 -15.26 -1.64 -4.49
CA ALA A 316 -14.86 -1.16 -5.80
C ALA A 316 -15.75 0.03 -6.17
N GLY A 317 -15.13 1.14 -6.57
CA GLY A 317 -15.83 2.38 -6.92
C GLY A 317 -15.36 2.94 -8.24
N MET A 318 -16.23 3.71 -8.91
CA MET A 318 -15.89 4.40 -10.16
C MET A 318 -14.99 5.62 -9.90
N THR A 319 -14.98 6.15 -8.68
CA THR A 319 -14.03 7.18 -8.25
C THR A 319 -13.38 6.83 -6.92
N THR A 320 -12.24 7.47 -6.62
CA THR A 320 -11.53 7.28 -5.35
C THR A 320 -12.35 7.81 -4.17
N GLU A 321 -13.03 8.93 -4.37
CA GLU A 321 -13.87 9.60 -3.38
C GLU A 321 -15.04 8.72 -2.96
N GLN A 322 -15.68 8.02 -3.90
CA GLN A 322 -16.75 7.07 -3.60
C GLN A 322 -16.28 5.94 -2.67
N VAL A 323 -15.10 5.36 -2.95
CA VAL A 323 -14.52 4.31 -2.09
C VAL A 323 -14.13 4.88 -0.73
N ARG A 324 -13.50 6.06 -0.71
CA ARG A 324 -13.10 6.77 0.51
C ARG A 324 -14.30 7.06 1.41
N ASP A 325 -15.36 7.65 0.86
CA ASP A 325 -16.54 8.07 1.61
C ASP A 325 -17.30 6.85 2.13
N PHE A 326 -17.41 5.78 1.32
CA PHE A 326 -17.97 4.51 1.77
C PHE A 326 -17.14 3.91 2.93
N VAL A 327 -15.81 3.84 2.80
CA VAL A 327 -14.97 3.30 3.88
C VAL A 327 -15.06 4.17 5.14
N LYS A 328 -15.00 5.50 5.02
CA LYS A 328 -15.01 6.42 6.14
C LYS A 328 -16.36 6.45 6.87
N TYR A 329 -17.43 6.75 6.15
CA TYR A 329 -18.74 7.00 6.74
C TYR A 329 -19.55 5.71 6.93
N GLU A 330 -19.48 4.78 5.97
CA GLU A 330 -20.28 3.56 6.06
C GLU A 330 -19.60 2.45 6.87
N CYS A 331 -18.26 2.36 6.83
CA CYS A 331 -17.55 1.29 7.55
C CYS A 331 -16.99 1.76 8.89
N LEU A 332 -16.36 2.93 8.97
CA LEU A 332 -15.52 3.30 10.10
C LEU A 332 -16.15 4.27 11.11
N GLU A 333 -17.12 5.09 10.72
CA GLU A 333 -17.62 6.21 11.53
C GLU A 333 -18.07 5.84 12.95
N GLU A 334 -18.99 4.87 13.09
CA GLU A 334 -19.61 4.55 14.38
C GLU A 334 -18.62 4.05 15.45
N GLY A 335 -17.50 3.43 15.03
CA GLY A 335 -16.53 2.83 15.93
C GLY A 335 -15.19 3.56 15.98
N LEU A 336 -14.62 3.91 14.83
CA LEU A 336 -13.31 4.54 14.74
C LEU A 336 -13.29 5.91 15.41
N ASN A 337 -14.36 6.70 15.25
CA ASN A 337 -14.44 8.02 15.86
C ASN A 337 -14.32 7.96 17.40
N GLY A 338 -14.93 6.94 18.03
CA GLY A 338 -14.78 6.71 19.48
C GLY A 338 -13.38 6.31 19.94
N ILE A 339 -12.47 5.97 19.02
CA ILE A 339 -11.07 5.61 19.31
C ILE A 339 -10.13 6.79 19.08
N ILE A 340 -10.30 7.51 17.97
CA ILE A 340 -9.35 8.56 17.55
C ILE A 340 -9.83 9.98 17.83
N GLY A 341 -11.11 10.16 18.16
CA GLY A 341 -11.76 11.45 18.39
C GLY A 341 -12.07 12.25 17.13
N ASP A 342 -13.04 13.16 17.21
CA ASP A 342 -13.58 13.93 16.07
C ASP A 342 -12.48 14.71 15.32
N GLY A 343 -11.54 15.29 16.06
CA GLY A 343 -10.45 16.07 15.51
C GLY A 343 -9.49 15.26 14.63
N MET A 344 -9.29 13.98 14.93
CA MET A 344 -8.49 13.10 14.05
C MET A 344 -9.36 12.40 13.01
N PHE A 345 -10.61 12.06 13.33
CA PHE A 345 -11.53 11.44 12.37
C PHE A 345 -11.80 12.34 11.16
N SER A 346 -11.85 13.65 11.36
CA SER A 346 -11.93 14.62 10.25
C SER A 346 -10.72 14.56 9.30
N LYS A 347 -9.53 14.20 9.80
CA LYS A 347 -8.27 14.13 9.03
C LYS A 347 -7.99 12.78 8.39
N VAL A 348 -8.53 11.70 8.94
CA VAL A 348 -8.44 10.35 8.36
C VAL A 348 -9.25 10.32 7.07
N LEU A 349 -8.68 9.77 5.98
CA LEU A 349 -9.38 9.60 4.71
C LEU A 349 -10.04 10.91 4.24
N MET A 350 -9.22 11.95 4.02
CA MET A 350 -9.69 13.26 3.55
C MET A 350 -9.91 13.37 2.05
#